data_AF-A0A351ATL1-F1
#
_entry.id   AF-A0A351ATL1-F1
#
_cell.length_a   1.000
_cell.length_b   1.000
_cell.length_c   1.000
_cell.angle_alpha   90.00
_cell.angle_beta   90.00
_cell.angle_gamma   90.00
#
_symmetry.space_group_name_H-M   'P 1'
#
loop_
_entity.id
_entity.type
_entity.pdbx_description
1 polymer ?
#
loop_
_entity_poly.entity_id
_entity_poly.type
_entity_poly.pdbx_seq_one_letter_code
_entity_poly.pdbx_strand_id
1 'polypeptide(L)'
;MLVSIVEIVALLFVGMWIKEDATPAEAAPVNEYATFNPQSVYSTTAVSSTIGGADKLKMYKDLLDSGTITQEEFDAKKKEILGL
;
A
#
# COMPACT_ATOMS: atom_id res chain seq x y z
N MET A 1 33.13 3.00 9.68
CA MET A 1 32.46 3.92 8.74
C MET A 1 31.05 3.40 8.41
N LEU A 2 30.91 2.23 7.78
CA LEU A 2 29.61 1.71 7.32
C LEU A 2 28.66 1.27 8.45
N VAL A 3 29.19 0.65 9.51
CA VAL A 3 28.39 0.19 10.68
C VAL A 3 27.76 1.37 11.44
N SER A 4 28.48 2.49 11.58
CA SER A 4 27.98 3.69 12.24
C SER A 4 26.84 4.37 11.47
N ILE A 5 26.82 4.25 10.14
CA ILE A 5 25.76 4.80 9.29
C ILE A 5 24.46 4.01 9.47
N VAL A 6 24.55 2.68 9.63
CA VAL A 6 23.38 1.80 9.83
C VAL A 6 22.66 2.14 11.15
N GLU A 7 23.39 2.41 12.24
CA GLU A 7 22.77 2.82 13.51
C GLU A 7 22.09 4.19 13.43
N ILE A 8 22.72 5.16 12.75
CA ILE A 8 22.13 6.50 12.58
C ILE A 8 20.83 6.41 11.77
N VAL A 9 20.81 5.59 10.72
CA VAL A 9 19.61 5.36 9.90
C VAL A 9 18.52 4.65 10.70
N ALA A 10 18.87 3.68 11.57
CA ALA A 10 17.91 3.01 12.44
C ALA A 10 17.25 3.98 13.44
N LEU A 11 18.01 4.91 14.02
CA LEU A 11 17.48 5.93 14.94
C LEU A 11 16.53 6.92 14.24
N LEU A 12 16.80 7.27 12.97
CA LEU A 12 15.89 8.10 12.17
C LEU A 12 14.58 7.36 11.82
N PHE A 13 14.64 6.04 11.61
CA PHE A 13 13.46 5.22 11.27
C PHE A 13 12.51 5.02 12.47
N VAL A 14 13.06 4.90 13.69
CA VAL A 14 12.25 4.84 14.92
C VAL A 14 11.52 6.16 15.18
N GLY A 15 12.15 7.30 14.89
CA GLY A 15 11.52 8.61 14.99
C GLY A 15 10.42 8.86 13.95
N MET A 16 10.50 8.20 12.79
CA MET A 16 9.51 8.27 11.70
C MET A 16 8.37 7.24 11.86
N TRP A 17 8.21 6.63 13.03
CA TRP A 17 7.09 5.72 13.30
C TRP A 17 6.13 6.26 14.38
N ILE A 18 6.38 7.47 14.89
CA ILE A 18 5.51 8.16 15.86
C ILE A 18 5.01 9.47 15.25
N LYS A 19 3.95 9.41 14.45
CA LYS A 19 3.08 10.56 14.24
C LYS A 19 1.66 10.11 13.91
N GLU A 20 0.85 10.15 14.97
CA GLU A 20 -0.58 9.92 15.08
C GLU A 20 -1.43 10.44 13.92
N ASP A 21 -2.36 9.59 13.51
CA ASP A 21 -3.59 9.93 12.80
C ASP A 21 -4.37 11.03 13.54
N ALA A 22 -4.50 12.19 12.91
CA ALA A 22 -5.51 13.17 13.28
C ALA A 22 -6.29 13.57 12.03
N THR A 23 -7.40 12.88 11.81
CA THR A 23 -8.48 13.27 10.90
C THR A 23 -9.38 14.29 11.60
N PRO A 24 -9.58 15.50 11.04
CA PRO A 24 -10.77 16.28 11.32
C PRO A 24 -11.83 15.91 10.29
N ALA A 25 -12.91 15.31 10.78
CA ALA A 25 -14.15 15.18 10.04
C ALA A 25 -14.74 16.57 9.79
N GLU A 26 -15.00 16.91 8.52
CA GLU A 26 -15.94 17.97 8.15
C GLU A 26 -16.97 17.42 7.17
N ALA A 27 -18.23 17.64 7.52
CA ALA A 27 -19.41 16.98 6.97
C ALA A 27 -19.96 17.69 5.72
N ALA A 28 -20.41 16.90 4.74
CA ALA A 28 -21.40 17.33 3.75
C ALA A 28 -22.58 16.34 3.78
N PRO A 29 -23.84 16.81 3.99
CA PRO A 29 -25.00 15.95 3.89
C PRO A 29 -25.38 15.78 2.42
N VAL A 30 -25.26 14.56 1.89
CA VAL A 30 -25.75 14.25 0.55
C VAL A 30 -26.61 12.98 0.62
N ASN A 31 -27.92 13.27 0.66
CA ASN A 31 -29.11 12.48 0.31
C ASN A 31 -29.26 10.99 0.72
N GLU A 32 -30.15 10.82 1.71
CA GLU A 32 -31.11 9.72 1.87
C GLU A 32 -31.74 9.27 0.52
N TYR A 33 -31.80 7.95 0.28
CA TYR A 33 -32.50 7.23 -0.82
C TYR A 33 -31.80 7.00 -2.18
N ALA A 34 -30.47 7.04 -2.28
CA ALA A 34 -29.79 6.46 -3.45
C ALA A 34 -29.73 4.91 -3.37
N THR A 35 -30.74 4.25 -3.94
CA THR A 35 -30.72 2.91 -4.55
C THR A 35 -30.15 1.74 -3.71
N PHE A 36 -31.05 1.04 -3.02
CA PHE A 36 -30.83 -0.35 -2.63
C PHE A 36 -30.85 -1.25 -3.88
N ASN A 37 -29.68 -1.73 -4.31
CA ASN A 37 -29.55 -2.75 -5.36
C ASN A 37 -29.23 -4.12 -4.71
N PRO A 38 -30.21 -5.04 -4.56
CA PRO A 38 -29.98 -6.34 -3.92
C PRO A 38 -29.06 -7.28 -4.70
N GLN A 39 -28.59 -6.93 -5.91
CA GLN A 39 -27.65 -7.75 -6.68
C GLN A 39 -26.17 -7.56 -6.30
N SER A 40 -25.81 -6.61 -5.44
CA SER A 40 -24.42 -6.46 -4.96
C SER A 40 -23.99 -7.54 -3.97
N VAL A 41 -24.93 -8.31 -3.42
CA VAL A 41 -24.66 -9.33 -2.38
C VAL A 41 -24.09 -10.64 -2.96
N TYR A 42 -24.09 -10.83 -4.29
CA TYR A 42 -23.66 -12.09 -4.91
C TYR A 42 -22.61 -11.95 -6.03
N SER A 43 -21.79 -10.90 -6.00
CA SER A 43 -20.62 -10.82 -6.89
C SER A 43 -19.33 -11.13 -6.13
N THR A 44 -19.16 -12.38 -5.70
CA THR A 44 -17.91 -12.91 -5.11
C THR A 44 -16.86 -13.28 -6.18
N THR A 45 -16.91 -12.68 -7.37
CA THR A 45 -15.98 -13.05 -8.45
C THR A 45 -15.64 -11.84 -9.31
N ALA A 46 -14.68 -11.02 -8.88
CA ALA A 46 -13.77 -10.25 -9.73
C ALA A 46 -12.85 -9.33 -8.89
N VAL A 47 -12.12 -9.88 -7.91
CA VAL A 47 -11.03 -9.13 -7.24
C VAL A 47 -9.69 -9.28 -7.99
N SER A 48 -9.74 -9.84 -9.21
CA SER A 48 -8.55 -10.12 -10.03
C SER A 48 -8.23 -8.99 -11.02
N SER A 49 -9.18 -8.09 -11.27
CA SER A 49 -9.08 -7.03 -12.29
C SER A 49 -8.76 -5.64 -11.73
N THR A 50 -8.65 -5.50 -10.41
CA THR A 50 -8.37 -4.21 -9.76
C THR A 50 -7.09 -4.20 -8.92
N ILE A 51 -6.23 -5.21 -9.06
CA ILE A 51 -4.85 -5.11 -8.58
C ILE A 51 -4.11 -4.16 -9.54
N GLY A 52 -4.28 -2.85 -9.29
CA GLY A 52 -3.61 -1.79 -10.02
C GLY A 52 -2.10 -1.86 -9.83
N GLY A 53 -1.34 -1.09 -10.61
CA GLY A 53 0.12 -1.08 -10.49
C GLY A 53 0.60 -0.79 -9.06
N ALA A 54 -0.07 0.13 -8.37
CA ALA A 54 0.22 0.44 -6.97
C ALA A 54 0.00 -0.76 -6.03
N ASP A 55 -1.05 -1.54 -6.26
CA ASP A 55 -1.38 -2.72 -5.45
C ASP A 55 -0.33 -3.82 -5.65
N LYS A 56 0.09 -4.05 -6.91
CA LYS A 56 1.21 -4.96 -7.22
C LYS A 56 2.50 -4.55 -6.53
N LEU A 57 2.85 -3.26 -6.56
CA LEU A 57 4.03 -2.74 -5.86
C LEU A 57 3.97 -3.02 -4.35
N LYS A 58 2.77 -2.88 -3.76
CA LYS A 58 2.56 -3.17 -2.34
C LYS A 58 2.81 -4.63 -2.01
N MET A 59 2.32 -5.55 -2.85
CA MET A 59 2.58 -6.98 -2.69
C MET A 59 4.06 -7.34 -2.86
N TYR A 60 4.75 -6.76 -3.83
CA TYR A 60 6.18 -6.98 -4.00
C TYR A 60 6.99 -6.43 -2.82
N LYS A 61 6.55 -5.34 -2.19
CA LYS A 61 7.23 -4.78 -1.01
C LYS A 61 7.10 -5.71 0.19
N ASP A 62 5.92 -6.30 0.37
CA ASP A 62 5.65 -7.31 1.40
C ASP A 62 6.49 -8.58 1.20
N LEU A 63 6.63 -9.02 -0.06
CA LEU A 63 7.52 -10.12 -0.43
C LEU A 63 9.01 -9.82 -0.15
N LEU A 64 9.42 -8.57 -0.30
CA LEU A 64 10.78 -8.13 0.03
C LEU A 64 10.99 -8.10 1.55
N ASP A 65 10.02 -7.59 2.31
CA ASP A 65 10.08 -7.57 3.78
C ASP A 65 10.05 -8.98 4.39
N SER A 66 9.32 -9.91 3.77
CA SER A 66 9.35 -11.33 4.16
C SER A 66 10.61 -12.07 3.73
N GLY A 67 11.51 -11.42 2.97
CA GLY A 67 12.73 -12.02 2.43
C GLY A 67 12.47 -13.07 1.34
N THR A 68 11.26 -13.11 0.78
CA THR A 68 10.86 -14.03 -0.30
C THR A 68 11.47 -13.62 -1.64
N ILE A 69 11.66 -12.33 -1.86
CA ILE A 69 12.34 -11.77 -3.03
C ILE A 69 13.52 -10.89 -2.60
N THR A 70 14.49 -10.69 -3.48
CA THR A 70 15.59 -9.75 -3.25
C THR A 70 15.25 -8.36 -3.78
N GLN A 71 16.05 -7.37 -3.39
CA GLN A 71 15.81 -5.98 -3.76
C GLN A 71 15.96 -5.74 -5.27
N GLU A 72 16.80 -6.51 -5.96
CA GLU A 72 16.92 -6.46 -7.42
C GLU A 72 15.63 -6.92 -8.12
N GLU A 73 15.01 -7.99 -7.62
CA GLU A 73 13.77 -8.55 -8.19
C GLU A 73 12.58 -7.58 -8.00
N PHE A 74 12.51 -6.92 -6.84
CA PHE A 74 11.52 -5.89 -6.56
C PHE A 74 11.62 -4.73 -7.56
N ASP A 75 12.83 -4.22 -7.80
CA ASP A 75 13.02 -3.04 -8.65
C ASP A 75 12.74 -3.33 -10.13
N ALA A 76 13.11 -4.53 -10.60
CA ALA A 76 12.75 -5.02 -11.94
C ALA A 76 11.22 -5.07 -12.14
N LYS A 77 10.49 -5.64 -11.17
CA LYS A 77 9.02 -5.71 -11.20
C LYS A 77 8.38 -4.33 -11.10
N LYS A 78 8.93 -3.45 -10.28
CA LYS A 78 8.46 -2.08 -10.14
C LYS A 78 8.58 -1.30 -11.44
N LYS A 79 9.68 -1.46 -12.16
CA LYS A 79 9.91 -0.81 -13.45
C LYS A 79 8.94 -1.31 -14.53
N GLU A 80 8.69 -2.62 -14.56
CA GLU A 80 7.69 -3.27 -15.44
C GLU A 80 6.27 -2.73 -15.18
N ILE A 81 5.89 -2.57 -13.92
CA ILE A 81 4.57 -2.06 -13.53
C ILE A 81 4.38 -0.58 -13.90
N LEU A 82 5.43 0.22 -13.76
CA LEU A 82 5.41 1.65 -14.08
C LEU A 82 5.62 1.91 -15.58
N GLY A 83 6.02 0.90 -16.36
CA GLY A 83 6.22 0.99 -17.81
C GLY A 83 7.47 1.78 -18.24
N LEU A 84 8.55 1.71 -17.45
CA LEU A 84 9.83 2.41 -17.70
C LEU A 84 10.91 1.55 -18.37
#